data_AF-A0AAE5RYL3-F1
#
_entry.id   AF-A0AAE5RYL3-F1
#
_cell.length_a   1.000
_cell.length_b   1.000
_cell.length_c   1.000
_cell.angle_alpha   90.00
_cell.angle_beta   90.00
_cell.angle_gamma   90.00
#
_symmetry.space_group_name_H-M   'P 1'
#
loop_
_entity.id
_entity.type
_entity.pdbx_description
1 polymer ?
#
loop_
_entity_poly.entity_id
_entity_poly.type
_entity_poly.pdbx_seq_one_letter_code
_entity_poly.pdbx_strand_id
1 'polypeptide(L)'
;MSRFNFGVLSASACIWIASIVPSYADDGSIKEFLLDQGCALGPSTLSAAINAKIDPALIAKLTAEANADSGTIKTGDWMVLPRDKCEIQPPRVKSAIAVDDPEVSQNTSAVDAYIKDGSPGCYLDGPSLFEAVEISRGWAPDKANQEYLRFLSAGLTSGDLSFFSSDPLRTPPGIMITRGDCANIPQIHDIRRSHELLVKHFDALIRSDAAGEATCDSLGFPSWNFTKVSEGILGEKAPNAWMGFEISFIAMGAGWFEGQSATEKGRPRPPLCHYDGR
;
A
#
# COMPACT_ATOMS: atom_id res chain seq x y z
N MET A 1 53.73 62.78 33.34
CA MET A 1 52.74 61.83 33.90
C MET A 1 51.43 62.10 33.16
N SER A 2 50.76 61.24 32.43
CA SER A 2 50.80 59.79 32.25
C SER A 2 50.32 59.48 30.81
N ARG A 3 50.87 58.44 30.19
CA ARG A 3 50.49 57.94 28.87
C ARG A 3 49.21 57.10 29.00
N PHE A 4 48.28 57.19 28.04
CA PHE A 4 47.21 56.20 27.88
C PHE A 4 47.28 55.55 26.48
N ASN A 5 47.36 54.23 26.52
CA ASN A 5 47.56 53.30 25.41
C ASN A 5 46.29 53.13 24.56
N PHE A 6 46.49 53.00 23.25
CA PHE A 6 45.54 52.43 22.31
C PHE A 6 45.44 50.90 22.53
N GLY A 7 44.27 50.42 22.91
CA GLY A 7 43.93 49.00 22.97
C GLY A 7 43.28 48.54 21.66
N VAL A 8 43.96 47.63 20.97
CA VAL A 8 43.49 46.92 19.77
C VAL A 8 42.46 45.87 20.17
N LEU A 9 41.25 45.95 19.63
CA LEU A 9 40.24 44.87 19.73
C LEU A 9 40.48 43.87 18.59
N SER A 10 40.98 42.69 18.95
CA SER A 10 41.08 41.52 18.07
C SER A 10 39.78 40.72 18.18
N ALA A 11 38.98 40.69 17.11
CA ALA A 11 37.76 39.89 17.02
C ALA A 11 38.11 38.49 16.51
N SER A 12 38.18 37.52 17.41
CA SER A 12 38.26 36.09 17.07
C SER A 12 36.89 35.59 16.62
N ALA A 13 36.73 35.32 15.33
CA ALA A 13 35.57 34.63 14.78
C ALA A 13 35.66 33.12 15.11
N CYS A 14 34.92 32.67 16.11
CA CYS A 14 34.69 31.23 16.33
C CYS A 14 33.69 30.72 15.28
N ILE A 15 34.22 30.05 14.25
CA ILE A 15 33.43 29.26 13.30
C ILE A 15 32.92 28.02 14.05
N TRP A 16 31.65 28.04 14.45
CA TRP A 16 30.94 26.85 14.92
C TRP A 16 30.65 25.94 13.73
N ILE A 17 31.48 24.91 13.53
CA ILE A 17 31.14 23.80 12.65
C ILE A 17 30.07 23.00 13.38
N ALA A 18 28.80 23.26 13.07
CA ALA A 18 27.71 22.40 13.47
C ALA A 18 27.89 21.05 12.76
N SER A 19 28.37 20.04 13.49
CA SER A 19 28.35 18.66 13.04
C SER A 19 26.89 18.24 12.89
N ILE A 20 26.37 18.27 11.66
CA ILE A 20 25.11 17.63 11.31
C ILE A 20 25.39 16.12 11.36
N VAL A 21 25.24 15.51 12.53
CA VAL A 21 25.22 14.06 12.65
C VAL A 21 23.91 13.59 12.02
N PRO A 22 23.93 12.75 10.97
CA PRO A 22 22.72 12.11 10.50
C PRO A 22 22.15 11.29 11.66
N SER A 23 20.96 11.66 12.14
CA SER A 23 20.23 10.82 13.09
C SER A 23 19.84 9.54 12.35
N TYR A 24 20.58 8.46 12.56
CA TYR A 24 20.18 7.13 12.11
C TYR A 24 18.96 6.71 12.92
N ALA A 25 17.95 6.20 12.22
CA ALA A 25 16.68 5.81 12.80
C ALA A 25 16.85 4.53 13.65
N ASP A 26 16.11 4.44 14.77
CA ASP A 26 16.25 3.39 15.79
C ASP A 26 15.56 2.05 15.43
N ASP A 27 15.63 1.06 16.33
CA ASP A 27 14.98 -0.26 16.20
C ASP A 27 13.44 -0.19 16.01
N GLY A 28 12.79 0.92 16.40
CA GLY A 28 11.35 1.14 16.16
C GLY A 28 11.07 1.48 14.70
N SER A 29 11.92 2.32 14.11
CA SER A 29 11.78 2.75 12.71
C SER A 29 11.86 1.61 11.70
N ILE A 30 12.73 0.61 11.94
CA ILE A 30 12.86 -0.54 11.04
C ILE A 30 11.64 -1.45 11.12
N LYS A 31 11.04 -1.64 12.29
CA LYS A 31 9.80 -2.42 12.43
C LYS A 31 8.66 -1.77 11.68
N GLU A 32 8.47 -0.47 11.88
CA GLU A 32 7.45 0.29 11.13
C GLU A 32 7.67 0.24 9.62
N PHE A 33 8.93 0.38 9.19
CA PHE A 33 9.28 0.26 7.79
C PHE A 33 8.90 -1.11 7.22
N LEU A 34 9.18 -2.21 7.94
CA LEU A 34 8.83 -3.56 7.47
C LEU A 34 7.33 -3.80 7.36
N LEU A 35 6.52 -3.19 8.24
CA LEU A 35 5.06 -3.27 8.14
C LEU A 35 4.60 -2.69 6.80
N ASP A 36 5.14 -1.53 6.41
CA ASP A 36 4.84 -0.89 5.12
C ASP A 36 5.40 -1.70 3.92
N GLN A 37 6.34 -2.61 4.15
CA GLN A 37 6.92 -3.50 3.12
C GLN A 37 6.29 -4.91 3.09
N GLY A 38 5.22 -5.15 3.86
CA GLY A 38 4.55 -6.45 3.90
C GLY A 38 5.37 -7.53 4.61
N CYS A 39 6.19 -7.15 5.60
CA CYS A 39 7.00 -8.09 6.38
C CYS A 39 7.94 -8.98 5.55
N ALA A 40 8.34 -8.51 4.37
CA ALA A 40 9.18 -9.24 3.43
C ALA A 40 10.49 -8.48 3.14
N LEU A 41 11.60 -9.20 3.22
CA LEU A 41 12.95 -8.74 2.95
C LEU A 41 13.40 -9.31 1.61
N GLY A 42 13.86 -8.44 0.72
CA GLY A 42 14.39 -8.79 -0.59
C GLY A 42 14.96 -7.56 -1.29
N PRO A 43 15.38 -7.66 -2.57
CA PRO A 43 16.13 -6.61 -3.25
C PRO A 43 15.47 -5.22 -3.23
N SER A 44 14.17 -5.12 -3.53
CA SER A 44 13.47 -3.84 -3.52
C SER A 44 13.19 -3.31 -2.11
N THR A 45 12.92 -4.17 -1.13
CA THR A 45 12.84 -3.76 0.29
C THR A 45 14.17 -3.17 0.77
N LEU A 46 15.31 -3.78 0.42
CA LEU A 46 16.63 -3.28 0.78
C LEU A 46 16.92 -1.92 0.14
N SER A 47 16.56 -1.75 -1.13
CA SER A 47 16.69 -0.47 -1.83
C SER A 47 15.77 0.61 -1.24
N ALA A 48 14.53 0.25 -0.87
CA ALA A 48 13.61 1.15 -0.19
C ALA A 48 14.12 1.57 1.20
N ALA A 49 14.75 0.65 1.95
CA ALA A 49 15.35 0.95 3.25
C ALA A 49 16.49 1.99 3.14
N ILE A 50 17.34 1.85 2.12
CA ILE A 50 18.42 2.82 1.82
C ILE A 50 17.83 4.20 1.49
N ASN A 51 16.79 4.25 0.66
CA ASN A 51 16.12 5.50 0.30
C ASN A 51 15.43 6.15 1.51
N ALA A 52 14.92 5.33 2.43
CA ALA A 52 14.37 5.77 3.72
C ALA A 52 15.45 6.11 4.76
N LYS A 53 16.74 5.98 4.42
CA LYS A 53 17.90 6.26 5.30
C LYS A 53 17.91 5.41 6.57
N ILE A 54 17.39 4.18 6.48
CA ILE A 54 17.53 3.19 7.55
C ILE A 54 19.01 2.77 7.65
N ASP A 55 19.51 2.59 8.87
CA ASP A 55 20.88 2.16 9.11
C ASP A 55 21.15 0.78 8.47
N PRO A 56 22.14 0.67 7.56
CA PRO A 56 22.52 -0.61 6.96
C PRO A 56 22.86 -1.70 8.00
N ALA A 57 23.39 -1.34 9.17
CA ALA A 57 23.70 -2.31 10.23
C ALA A 57 22.43 -2.95 10.81
N LEU A 58 21.34 -2.19 10.92
CA LEU A 58 20.04 -2.72 11.37
C LEU A 58 19.44 -3.68 10.34
N ILE A 59 19.54 -3.33 9.06
CA ILE A 59 19.07 -4.19 7.96
C ILE A 59 19.87 -5.49 7.91
N ALA A 60 21.20 -5.43 8.08
CA ALA A 60 22.06 -6.61 8.14
C ALA A 60 21.72 -7.51 9.33
N LYS A 61 21.53 -6.93 10.52
CA LYS A 61 21.11 -7.65 11.73
C LYS A 61 19.77 -8.36 11.52
N LEU A 62 18.76 -7.64 11.03
CA LEU A 62 17.44 -8.20 10.75
C LEU A 62 17.50 -9.33 9.72
N THR A 63 18.29 -9.17 8.65
CA THR A 63 18.50 -10.19 7.62
C THR A 63 19.14 -11.46 8.22
N ALA A 64 20.09 -11.31 9.14
CA ALA A 64 20.72 -12.43 9.84
C ALA A 64 19.73 -13.14 10.80
N GLU A 65 18.94 -12.37 11.55
CA GLU A 65 17.90 -12.90 12.43
C GLU A 65 16.83 -13.67 11.64
N ALA A 66 16.32 -13.09 10.55
CA ALA A 66 15.36 -13.73 9.66
C ALA A 66 15.91 -15.04 9.08
N ASN A 67 17.20 -15.07 8.73
CA ASN A 67 17.85 -16.27 8.19
C ASN A 67 17.98 -17.42 9.19
N ALA A 68 18.14 -17.09 10.48
CA ALA A 68 18.28 -18.05 11.56
C ALA A 68 16.92 -18.54 12.11
N ASP A 69 15.84 -17.82 11.82
CA ASP A 69 14.49 -18.18 12.24
C ASP A 69 13.89 -19.26 11.32
N SER A 70 13.53 -20.41 11.89
CA SER A 70 12.90 -21.53 11.18
C SER A 70 11.49 -21.22 10.67
N GLY A 71 10.82 -20.19 11.20
CA GLY A 71 9.51 -19.75 10.74
C GLY A 71 9.57 -18.84 9.51
N THR A 72 10.74 -18.32 9.15
CA THR A 72 10.91 -17.48 7.97
C THR A 72 10.77 -18.29 6.69
N ILE A 73 9.87 -17.87 5.81
CA ILE A 73 9.70 -18.47 4.49
C ILE A 73 10.75 -17.87 3.56
N LYS A 74 11.58 -18.72 2.95
CA LYS A 74 12.60 -18.32 1.96
C LYS A 74 12.09 -18.68 0.56
N THR A 75 12.09 -17.71 -0.35
CA THR A 75 11.61 -17.93 -1.72
C THR A 75 12.35 -17.00 -2.69
N GLY A 76 13.10 -17.58 -3.64
CA GLY A 76 14.06 -16.81 -4.44
C GLY A 76 15.03 -16.01 -3.55
N ASP A 77 15.23 -14.74 -3.87
CA ASP A 77 16.05 -13.79 -3.07
C ASP A 77 15.26 -13.13 -1.92
N TRP A 78 14.09 -13.66 -1.57
CA TRP A 78 13.19 -13.10 -0.58
C TRP A 78 13.09 -13.95 0.70
N MET A 79 12.87 -13.24 1.80
CA MET A 79 12.53 -13.80 3.10
C MET A 79 11.24 -13.13 3.61
N VAL A 80 10.22 -13.91 3.89
CA VAL A 80 8.98 -13.44 4.51
C VAL A 80 8.99 -13.83 5.98
N LEU A 81 8.96 -12.82 6.86
CA LEU A 81 9.00 -13.03 8.30
C LEU A 81 7.70 -13.71 8.77
N PRO A 82 7.74 -14.59 9.78
CA PRO A 82 6.54 -15.21 10.34
C PRO A 82 5.71 -14.18 11.11
N ARG A 83 4.41 -14.46 11.28
CA ARG A 83 3.43 -13.53 11.86
C ARG A 83 3.78 -13.07 13.28
N ASP A 84 4.34 -13.95 14.11
CA ASP A 84 4.76 -13.64 15.49
C ASP A 84 5.93 -12.65 15.55
N LYS A 85 6.67 -12.47 14.44
CA LYS A 85 7.74 -11.48 14.30
C LYS A 85 7.27 -10.22 13.60
N CYS A 86 6.37 -10.35 12.63
CA CYS A 86 5.82 -9.25 11.86
C CYS A 86 4.42 -9.61 11.34
N GLU A 87 3.40 -8.96 11.88
CA GLU A 87 2.01 -9.08 11.43
C GLU A 87 1.75 -8.00 10.38
N ILE A 88 1.40 -8.42 9.16
CA ILE A 88 1.14 -7.52 8.04
C ILE A 88 -0.13 -6.72 8.32
N GLN A 89 0.03 -5.41 8.40
CA GLN A 89 -1.10 -4.48 8.55
C GLN A 89 -1.48 -3.91 7.19
N PRO A 90 -2.72 -3.42 7.02
CA PRO A 90 -3.04 -2.56 5.89
C PRO A 90 -2.02 -1.40 5.78
N PRO A 91 -1.44 -1.18 4.60
CA PRO A 91 -0.30 -0.28 4.44
C PRO A 91 -0.71 1.18 4.62
N ARG A 92 0.19 1.98 5.22
CA ARG A 92 -0.04 3.41 5.45
C ARG A 92 0.33 4.23 4.22
N VAL A 93 -0.45 4.09 3.15
CA VAL A 93 -0.20 4.77 1.89
C VAL A 93 -0.72 6.21 1.94
N LYS A 94 0.11 7.17 1.55
CA LYS A 94 -0.29 8.56 1.29
C LYS A 94 -0.45 8.75 -0.20
N SER A 95 -1.60 9.26 -0.62
CA SER A 95 -1.83 9.71 -2.00
C SER A 95 -1.90 11.23 -2.06
N ALA A 96 -1.44 11.78 -3.17
CA ALA A 96 -1.67 13.17 -3.52
C ALA A 96 -3.08 13.40 -4.08
N ILE A 97 -3.80 12.37 -4.51
CA ILE A 97 -5.22 12.44 -4.91
C ILE A 97 -6.08 12.12 -3.68
N ALA A 98 -7.09 12.92 -3.43
CA ALA A 98 -8.08 12.77 -2.36
C ALA A 98 -9.49 12.61 -2.93
N VAL A 99 -10.39 11.96 -2.17
CA VAL A 99 -11.75 11.64 -2.62
C VAL A 99 -12.59 12.91 -2.88
N ASP A 100 -12.25 14.02 -2.25
CA ASP A 100 -12.88 15.34 -2.40
C ASP A 100 -12.21 16.24 -3.45
N ASP A 101 -11.19 15.75 -4.16
CA ASP A 101 -10.57 16.52 -5.23
C ASP A 101 -11.57 16.77 -6.38
N PRO A 102 -11.53 17.94 -7.05
CA PRO A 102 -12.40 18.26 -8.17
C PRO A 102 -12.36 17.22 -9.29
N GLU A 103 -11.18 16.69 -9.61
CA GLU A 103 -10.98 15.65 -10.62
C GLU A 103 -11.73 14.37 -10.26
N VAL A 104 -11.74 13.99 -8.97
CA VAL A 104 -12.47 12.81 -8.48
C VAL A 104 -13.97 13.07 -8.60
N SER A 105 -14.45 14.21 -8.10
CA SER A 105 -15.88 14.55 -8.16
C SER A 105 -16.41 14.62 -9.60
N GLN A 106 -15.62 15.12 -10.55
CA GLN A 106 -16.01 15.23 -11.97
C GLN A 106 -16.03 13.87 -12.68
N ASN A 107 -15.20 12.93 -12.23
CA ASN A 107 -15.08 11.59 -12.80
C ASN A 107 -15.74 10.53 -11.91
N THR A 108 -16.82 10.93 -11.22
CA THR A 108 -17.64 10.04 -10.40
C THR A 108 -19.07 10.05 -10.93
N SER A 109 -19.66 8.85 -11.11
CA SER A 109 -21.04 8.71 -11.52
C SER A 109 -22.02 9.27 -10.49
N ALA A 110 -23.22 9.66 -10.94
CA ALA A 110 -24.35 9.85 -10.05
C ALA A 110 -24.69 8.54 -9.31
N VAL A 111 -25.27 8.66 -8.12
CA VAL A 111 -25.61 7.52 -7.23
C VAL A 111 -26.59 6.52 -7.87
N ASP A 112 -27.43 6.97 -8.80
CA ASP A 112 -28.46 6.18 -9.46
C ASP A 112 -28.08 5.72 -10.88
N ALA A 113 -26.88 6.04 -11.36
CA ALA A 113 -26.44 5.76 -12.73
C ALA A 113 -26.56 4.27 -13.10
N TYR A 114 -26.31 3.38 -12.14
CA TYR A 114 -26.31 1.92 -12.32
C TYR A 114 -27.41 1.21 -11.53
N ILE A 115 -28.46 1.93 -11.11
CA ILE A 115 -29.55 1.35 -10.31
C ILE A 115 -30.30 0.23 -11.08
N LYS A 116 -30.43 0.36 -12.40
CA LYS A 116 -31.08 -0.65 -13.26
C LYS A 116 -30.29 -1.95 -13.34
N ASP A 117 -28.98 -1.88 -13.12
CA ASP A 117 -28.07 -3.02 -13.10
C ASP A 117 -27.92 -3.58 -11.68
N GLY A 118 -28.74 -3.11 -10.73
CA GLY A 118 -28.72 -3.55 -9.33
C GLY A 118 -27.46 -3.12 -8.58
N SER A 119 -26.80 -2.05 -9.03
CA SER A 119 -25.54 -1.54 -8.46
C SER A 119 -25.67 -0.04 -8.14
N PRO A 120 -26.56 0.38 -7.22
CA PRO A 120 -26.62 1.78 -6.81
C PRO A 120 -25.31 2.19 -6.12
N GLY A 121 -24.83 3.41 -6.40
CA GLY A 121 -23.57 3.93 -5.86
C GLY A 121 -22.93 4.98 -6.76
N CYS A 122 -21.97 5.71 -6.20
CA CYS A 122 -21.12 6.63 -6.95
C CYS A 122 -19.84 5.91 -7.35
N TYR A 123 -19.64 5.65 -8.64
CA TYR A 123 -18.51 4.88 -9.16
C TYR A 123 -17.53 5.78 -9.89
N LEU A 124 -16.24 5.55 -9.65
CA LEU A 124 -15.15 6.23 -10.32
C LEU A 124 -15.03 5.74 -11.77
N ASP A 125 -14.94 6.68 -12.71
CA ASP A 125 -14.38 6.45 -14.03
C ASP A 125 -12.86 6.52 -13.92
N GLY A 126 -12.23 5.37 -13.68
CA GLY A 126 -10.78 5.26 -13.48
C GLY A 126 -9.95 5.84 -14.64
N PRO A 127 -10.20 5.41 -15.90
CA PRO A 127 -9.51 5.97 -17.06
C PRO A 127 -9.65 7.48 -17.20
N SER A 128 -10.86 8.04 -17.03
CA SER A 128 -11.05 9.50 -17.13
C SER A 128 -10.45 10.25 -15.94
N LEU A 129 -10.48 9.70 -14.73
CA LEU A 129 -9.79 10.29 -13.57
C LEU A 129 -8.27 10.34 -13.81
N PHE A 130 -7.69 9.27 -14.35
CA PHE A 130 -6.28 9.21 -14.69
C PHE A 130 -5.88 10.31 -15.69
N GLU A 131 -6.63 10.46 -16.79
CA GLU A 131 -6.41 11.53 -17.77
C GLU A 131 -6.59 12.93 -17.15
N ALA A 132 -7.62 13.10 -16.31
CA ALA A 132 -7.90 14.36 -15.65
C ALA A 132 -6.76 14.81 -14.73
N VAL A 133 -6.15 13.90 -13.95
CA VAL A 133 -5.02 14.25 -13.07
C VAL A 133 -3.73 14.50 -13.84
N GLU A 134 -3.50 13.84 -14.98
CA GLU A 134 -2.38 14.17 -15.87
C GLU A 134 -2.48 15.63 -16.34
N ILE A 135 -3.64 16.01 -16.87
CA ILE A 135 -3.87 17.34 -17.43
C ILE A 135 -3.85 18.41 -16.34
N SER A 136 -4.61 18.22 -15.26
CA SER A 136 -4.80 19.26 -14.24
C SER A 136 -3.56 19.46 -13.35
N ARG A 137 -2.77 18.39 -13.11
CA ARG A 137 -1.59 18.44 -12.23
C ARG A 137 -0.26 18.45 -12.99
N GLY A 138 -0.30 18.32 -14.31
CA GLY A 138 0.91 18.27 -15.15
C GLY A 138 1.82 17.09 -14.83
N TRP A 139 1.23 15.97 -14.39
CA TRP A 139 2.01 14.78 -14.05
C TRP A 139 2.36 13.99 -15.30
N ALA A 140 3.56 13.41 -15.31
CA ALA A 140 3.91 12.39 -16.28
C ALA A 140 3.09 11.11 -16.03
N PRO A 141 2.83 10.29 -17.06
CA PRO A 141 1.95 9.11 -16.92
C PRO A 141 2.33 8.17 -15.77
N ASP A 142 3.61 7.87 -15.59
CA ASP A 142 4.06 6.97 -14.52
C ASP A 142 3.73 7.53 -13.13
N LYS A 143 3.82 8.85 -12.95
CA LYS A 143 3.47 9.51 -11.70
C LYS A 143 1.95 9.51 -11.50
N ALA A 144 1.17 9.78 -12.54
CA ALA A 144 -0.28 9.71 -12.48
C ALA A 144 -0.75 8.29 -12.11
N ASN A 145 -0.13 7.27 -12.68
CA ASN A 145 -0.45 5.87 -12.40
C ASN A 145 -0.13 5.53 -10.94
N GLN A 146 1.07 5.90 -10.49
CA GLN A 146 1.48 5.66 -9.11
C GLN A 146 0.53 6.36 -8.12
N GLU A 147 0.17 7.62 -8.35
CA GLU A 147 -0.71 8.35 -7.45
C GLU A 147 -2.16 7.87 -7.50
N TYR A 148 -2.65 7.42 -8.66
CA TYR A 148 -3.95 6.75 -8.79
C TYR A 148 -3.99 5.45 -7.98
N LEU A 149 -2.98 4.60 -8.09
CA LEU A 149 -2.90 3.36 -7.30
C LEU A 149 -2.74 3.64 -5.81
N ARG A 150 -1.96 4.66 -5.43
CA ARG A 150 -1.88 5.13 -4.04
C ARG A 150 -3.23 5.62 -3.52
N PHE A 151 -4.01 6.30 -4.36
CA PHE A 151 -5.35 6.76 -4.02
C PHE A 151 -6.31 5.60 -3.77
N LEU A 152 -6.31 4.60 -4.67
CA LEU A 152 -7.09 3.39 -4.46
C LEU A 152 -6.68 2.68 -3.18
N SER A 153 -5.37 2.46 -2.97
CA SER A 153 -4.87 1.79 -1.77
C SER A 153 -5.23 2.52 -0.47
N ALA A 154 -5.05 3.84 -0.44
CA ALA A 154 -5.40 4.66 0.71
C ALA A 154 -6.92 4.63 0.99
N GLY A 155 -7.75 4.80 -0.04
CA GLY A 155 -9.20 4.81 0.11
C GLY A 155 -9.81 3.45 0.46
N LEU A 156 -9.27 2.36 -0.10
CA LEU A 156 -9.69 0.99 0.25
C LEU A 156 -9.26 0.64 1.68
N THR A 157 -8.08 1.10 2.11
CA THR A 157 -7.59 0.88 3.48
C THR A 157 -8.37 1.70 4.49
N SER A 158 -8.73 2.96 4.19
CA SER A 158 -9.55 3.80 5.08
C SER A 158 -11.03 3.41 5.10
N GLY A 159 -11.50 2.72 4.06
CA GLY A 159 -12.90 2.38 3.87
C GLY A 159 -13.71 3.50 3.21
N ASP A 160 -13.05 4.49 2.61
CA ASP A 160 -13.67 5.57 1.80
C ASP A 160 -13.94 5.15 0.34
N LEU A 161 -13.32 4.05 -0.09
CA LEU A 161 -13.53 3.41 -1.39
C LEU A 161 -13.86 1.92 -1.19
N SER A 162 -14.59 1.33 -2.15
CA SER A 162 -14.77 -0.13 -2.21
C SER A 162 -15.01 -0.64 -3.64
N PHE A 163 -14.47 -1.82 -3.95
CA PHE A 163 -14.82 -2.60 -5.13
C PHE A 163 -15.75 -3.74 -4.71
N PHE A 164 -17.04 -3.45 -4.59
CA PHE A 164 -17.99 -4.33 -3.90
C PHE A 164 -19.04 -4.95 -4.81
N SER A 165 -19.17 -6.26 -4.71
CA SER A 165 -20.38 -7.00 -5.08
C SER A 165 -20.43 -8.28 -4.26
N SER A 166 -21.61 -8.65 -3.77
CA SER A 166 -21.84 -9.92 -3.08
C SER A 166 -21.96 -11.11 -4.03
N ASP A 167 -21.94 -10.85 -5.33
CA ASP A 167 -22.13 -11.82 -6.40
C ASP A 167 -20.84 -11.95 -7.23
N PRO A 168 -20.18 -13.11 -7.21
CA PRO A 168 -18.94 -13.34 -7.96
C PRO A 168 -19.14 -13.31 -9.48
N LEU A 169 -20.39 -13.42 -9.97
CA LEU A 169 -20.70 -13.32 -11.39
C LEU A 169 -21.04 -11.90 -11.84
N ARG A 170 -21.04 -10.94 -10.91
CA ARG A 170 -21.34 -9.53 -11.17
C ARG A 170 -20.15 -8.66 -10.78
N THR A 171 -19.37 -8.30 -11.79
CA THR A 171 -18.30 -7.33 -11.65
C THR A 171 -18.89 -5.96 -11.28
N PRO A 172 -18.40 -5.31 -10.21
CA PRO A 172 -18.80 -3.94 -9.88
C PRO A 172 -18.52 -2.99 -11.07
N PRO A 173 -19.36 -1.96 -11.31
CA PRO A 173 -19.14 -0.98 -12.37
C PRO A 173 -17.78 -0.28 -12.30
N GLY A 174 -17.25 -0.12 -11.08
CA GLY A 174 -15.95 0.49 -10.82
C GLY A 174 -15.66 0.52 -9.32
N ILE A 175 -14.66 1.30 -8.92
CA ILE A 175 -14.40 1.60 -7.51
C ILE A 175 -15.44 2.61 -7.04
N MET A 176 -16.16 2.28 -5.97
CA MET A 176 -17.26 3.08 -5.44
C MET A 176 -16.77 3.96 -4.28
N ILE A 177 -17.25 5.20 -4.20
CA ILE A 177 -17.11 6.06 -3.02
C ILE A 177 -18.13 5.65 -1.96
N THR A 178 -17.69 5.43 -0.72
CA THR A 178 -18.49 4.84 0.38
C THR A 178 -18.84 5.82 1.50
N ARG A 179 -18.63 7.12 1.27
CA ARG A 179 -18.86 8.22 2.23
C ARG A 179 -19.82 9.27 1.69
N GLY A 180 -20.35 10.12 2.58
CA GLY A 180 -21.28 11.19 2.21
C GLY A 180 -22.54 10.66 1.54
N ASP A 181 -23.06 11.38 0.56
CA ASP A 181 -24.29 10.99 -0.16
C ASP A 181 -24.14 9.69 -0.95
N CYS A 182 -22.92 9.34 -1.36
CA CYS A 182 -22.62 8.09 -2.05
C CYS A 182 -22.79 6.85 -1.16
N ALA A 183 -22.78 7.04 0.16
CA ALA A 183 -23.05 5.99 1.14
C ALA A 183 -24.56 5.71 1.34
N ASN A 184 -25.45 6.53 0.78
CA ASN A 184 -26.89 6.40 0.96
C ASN A 184 -27.48 5.34 -0.01
N ILE A 185 -26.98 4.11 0.09
CA ILE A 185 -27.37 2.97 -0.74
C ILE A 185 -27.76 1.77 0.13
N PRO A 186 -28.64 0.88 -0.34
CA PRO A 186 -29.12 -0.26 0.46
C PRO A 186 -28.01 -1.18 0.99
N GLN A 187 -26.93 -1.38 0.21
CA GLN A 187 -25.85 -2.32 0.52
C GLN A 187 -24.70 -1.75 1.37
N ILE A 188 -24.81 -0.50 1.86
CA ILE A 188 -23.70 0.17 2.57
C ILE A 188 -23.26 -0.57 3.85
N HIS A 189 -24.19 -1.26 4.51
CA HIS A 189 -23.87 -2.06 5.70
C HIS A 189 -22.98 -3.25 5.37
N ASP A 190 -23.22 -3.94 4.25
CA ASP A 190 -22.41 -5.07 3.80
C ASP A 190 -21.01 -4.62 3.35
N ILE A 191 -20.92 -3.45 2.72
CA ILE A 191 -19.65 -2.83 2.33
C ILE A 191 -18.80 -2.52 3.57
N ARG A 192 -19.39 -1.87 4.58
CA ARG A 192 -18.69 -1.58 5.85
C ARG A 192 -18.26 -2.86 6.56
N ARG A 193 -19.12 -3.88 6.60
CA ARG A 193 -18.78 -5.19 7.16
C ARG A 193 -17.62 -5.84 6.41
N SER A 194 -17.63 -5.76 5.07
CA SER A 194 -16.54 -6.26 4.24
C SER A 194 -15.21 -5.56 4.56
N HIS A 195 -15.23 -4.23 4.71
CA HIS A 195 -14.04 -3.46 5.06
C HIS A 195 -13.50 -3.81 6.46
N GLU A 196 -14.37 -3.92 7.46
CA GLU A 196 -13.98 -4.37 8.81
C GLU A 196 -13.28 -5.73 8.78
N LEU A 197 -13.81 -6.66 7.99
CA LEU A 197 -13.25 -8.00 7.82
C LEU A 197 -11.90 -7.97 7.09
N LEU A 198 -11.79 -7.19 6.01
CA LEU A 198 -10.55 -6.99 5.29
C LEU A 198 -9.45 -6.47 6.22
N VAL A 199 -9.73 -5.41 6.98
CA VAL A 199 -8.76 -4.80 7.90
C VAL A 199 -8.37 -5.77 9.01
N LYS A 200 -9.37 -6.40 9.66
CA LYS A 200 -9.14 -7.32 10.79
C LYS A 200 -8.32 -8.55 10.41
N HIS A 201 -8.49 -9.05 9.18
CA HIS A 201 -7.90 -10.30 8.72
C HIS A 201 -6.78 -10.10 7.69
N PHE A 202 -6.30 -8.86 7.50
CA PHE A 202 -5.41 -8.49 6.40
C PHE A 202 -4.15 -9.38 6.30
N ASP A 203 -3.42 -9.60 7.40
CA ASP A 203 -2.24 -10.48 7.43
C ASP A 203 -2.55 -11.89 6.94
N ALA A 204 -3.62 -12.48 7.47
CA ALA A 204 -4.02 -13.83 7.12
C ALA A 204 -4.44 -13.92 5.65
N LEU A 205 -5.18 -12.92 5.14
CA LEU A 205 -5.61 -12.86 3.75
C LEU A 205 -4.41 -12.80 2.81
N ILE A 206 -3.45 -11.91 3.05
CA ILE A 206 -2.21 -11.78 2.25
C ILE A 206 -1.41 -13.07 2.25
N ARG A 207 -1.13 -13.62 3.44
CA ARG A 207 -0.31 -14.83 3.57
C ARG A 207 -0.99 -16.05 2.99
N SER A 208 -2.32 -16.14 3.05
CA SER A 208 -3.06 -17.28 2.52
C SER A 208 -3.11 -17.34 1.00
N ASP A 209 -3.19 -16.19 0.33
CA ASP A 209 -3.19 -16.11 -1.13
C ASP A 209 -1.80 -16.46 -1.69
N ALA A 210 -0.75 -15.95 -1.03
CA ALA A 210 0.63 -16.25 -1.39
C ALA A 210 1.13 -17.63 -0.99
N ALA A 211 0.58 -18.22 0.08
CA ALA A 211 0.81 -19.63 0.41
C ALA A 211 0.06 -20.58 -0.55
N GLY A 212 -0.79 -20.04 -1.44
CA GLY A 212 -1.48 -20.79 -2.47
C GLY A 212 -0.65 -20.93 -3.76
N GLU A 213 -1.32 -20.78 -4.90
CA GLU A 213 -0.76 -20.98 -6.25
C GLU A 213 -0.15 -19.71 -6.86
N ALA A 214 -0.11 -18.60 -6.12
CA ALA A 214 0.34 -17.32 -6.65
C ALA A 214 1.88 -17.30 -6.84
N THR A 215 2.33 -17.49 -8.07
CA THR A 215 3.76 -17.38 -8.41
C THR A 215 4.14 -15.93 -8.71
N CYS A 216 5.38 -15.54 -8.40
CA CYS A 216 5.86 -14.18 -8.67
C CYS A 216 6.09 -13.89 -10.17
N ASP A 217 6.02 -14.92 -11.00
CA ASP A 217 6.00 -14.80 -12.47
C ASP A 217 4.59 -14.64 -13.04
N SER A 218 3.55 -14.77 -12.20
CA SER A 218 2.16 -14.54 -12.61
C SER A 218 1.84 -13.05 -12.74
N LEU A 219 0.70 -12.74 -13.37
CA LEU A 219 0.19 -11.37 -13.48
C LEU A 219 -0.32 -10.79 -12.15
N GLY A 220 -0.17 -11.49 -11.01
CA GLY A 220 -0.59 -10.99 -9.69
C GLY A 220 -2.10 -10.76 -9.60
N PHE A 221 -2.88 -11.74 -10.04
CA PHE A 221 -4.31 -11.81 -9.73
C PHE A 221 -4.50 -12.77 -8.56
N PRO A 222 -5.50 -12.53 -7.68
CA PRO A 222 -5.85 -13.46 -6.63
C PRO A 222 -6.10 -14.85 -7.21
N SER A 223 -5.77 -15.89 -6.44
CA SER A 223 -6.10 -17.26 -6.85
C SER A 223 -7.60 -17.38 -7.18
N TRP A 224 -7.96 -18.23 -8.14
CA TRP A 224 -9.36 -18.59 -8.40
C TRP A 224 -10.05 -19.18 -7.15
N ASN A 225 -9.27 -19.65 -6.17
CA ASN A 225 -9.73 -20.13 -4.86
C ASN A 225 -9.83 -19.04 -3.78
N PHE A 226 -9.47 -17.78 -4.07
CA PHE A 226 -9.36 -16.73 -3.05
C PHE A 226 -10.62 -16.60 -2.20
N THR A 227 -11.82 -16.59 -2.80
CA THR A 227 -13.09 -16.50 -2.06
C THR A 227 -13.26 -17.65 -1.06
N LYS A 228 -12.92 -18.88 -1.46
CA LYS A 228 -13.05 -20.05 -0.58
C LYS A 228 -12.04 -19.99 0.57
N VAL A 229 -10.81 -19.55 0.27
CA VAL A 229 -9.75 -19.41 1.28
C VAL A 229 -10.11 -18.29 2.27
N SER A 230 -10.60 -17.15 1.77
CA SER A 230 -10.98 -16.01 2.61
C SER A 230 -12.13 -16.38 3.54
N GLU A 231 -13.17 -17.08 3.09
CA GLU A 231 -14.27 -17.53 3.97
C GLU A 231 -13.78 -18.35 5.18
N GLY A 232 -12.78 -19.21 5.00
CA GLY A 232 -12.15 -19.95 6.10
C GLY A 232 -11.42 -19.06 7.10
N ILE A 233 -10.81 -17.96 6.64
CA ILE A 233 -10.10 -16.97 7.47
C ILE A 233 -11.08 -16.06 8.21
N LEU A 234 -12.13 -15.63 7.53
CA LEU A 234 -13.16 -14.74 8.08
C LEU A 234 -14.03 -15.48 9.11
N GLY A 235 -14.19 -16.79 8.95
CA GLY A 235 -15.09 -17.61 9.77
C GLY A 235 -16.57 -17.40 9.42
N GLU A 236 -16.84 -16.72 8.31
CA GLU A 236 -18.16 -16.45 7.76
C GLU A 236 -18.10 -16.31 6.23
N LYS A 237 -19.28 -16.29 5.59
CA LYS A 237 -19.36 -16.02 4.15
C LYS A 237 -18.83 -14.62 3.87
N ALA A 238 -17.92 -14.49 2.90
CA ALA A 238 -17.35 -13.20 2.52
C ALA A 238 -18.47 -12.29 1.96
N PRO A 239 -18.72 -11.11 2.56
CA PRO A 239 -19.75 -10.19 2.05
C PRO A 239 -19.40 -9.63 0.66
N ASN A 240 -18.10 -9.45 0.39
CA ASN A 240 -17.58 -9.02 -0.90
C ASN A 240 -16.91 -10.20 -1.63
N ALA A 241 -17.52 -10.62 -2.74
CA ALA A 241 -16.94 -11.64 -3.62
C ALA A 241 -15.63 -11.18 -4.30
N TRP A 242 -15.39 -9.87 -4.33
CA TRP A 242 -14.26 -9.22 -5.02
C TRP A 242 -13.16 -8.72 -4.08
N MET A 243 -13.15 -9.13 -2.81
CA MET A 243 -12.17 -8.70 -1.80
C MET A 243 -10.71 -8.92 -2.24
N GLY A 244 -10.41 -9.98 -3.01
CA GLY A 244 -9.06 -10.21 -3.53
C GLY A 244 -8.59 -9.10 -4.49
N PHE A 245 -9.51 -8.51 -5.26
CA PHE A 245 -9.19 -7.36 -6.12
C PHE A 245 -8.88 -6.11 -5.29
N GLU A 246 -9.63 -5.86 -4.21
CA GLU A 246 -9.33 -4.76 -3.28
C GLU A 246 -7.93 -4.91 -2.68
N ILE A 247 -7.58 -6.11 -2.21
CA ILE A 247 -6.24 -6.43 -1.71
C ILE A 247 -5.16 -6.20 -2.78
N SER A 248 -5.43 -6.58 -4.02
CA SER A 248 -4.50 -6.37 -5.14
C SER A 248 -4.24 -4.87 -5.37
N PHE A 249 -5.29 -4.04 -5.37
CA PHE A 249 -5.14 -2.59 -5.49
C PHE A 249 -4.40 -1.97 -4.30
N ILE A 250 -4.69 -2.44 -3.08
CA ILE A 250 -3.99 -2.02 -1.87
C ILE A 250 -2.48 -2.31 -2.01
N ALA A 251 -2.13 -3.53 -2.39
CA ALA A 251 -0.75 -3.97 -2.59
C ALA A 251 -0.01 -3.19 -3.69
N MET A 252 -0.68 -2.91 -4.82
CA MET A 252 -0.11 -2.09 -5.89
C MET A 252 0.21 -0.69 -5.41
N GLY A 253 -0.74 0.00 -4.76
CA GLY A 253 -0.51 1.35 -4.23
C GLY A 253 0.53 1.40 -3.11
N ALA A 254 0.73 0.30 -2.39
CA ALA A 254 1.79 0.14 -1.39
C ALA A 254 3.18 -0.13 -1.99
N GLY A 255 3.28 -0.34 -3.31
CA GLY A 255 4.54 -0.65 -3.97
C GLY A 255 5.00 -2.08 -3.75
N TRP A 256 4.07 -3.02 -3.52
CA TRP A 256 4.39 -4.46 -3.42
C TRP A 256 4.37 -5.15 -4.80
N PHE A 257 4.41 -4.36 -5.86
CA PHE A 257 4.59 -4.79 -7.24
C PHE A 257 5.86 -4.15 -7.80
N GLU A 258 6.73 -4.96 -8.38
CA GLU A 258 7.98 -4.52 -8.99
C GLU A 258 7.80 -4.22 -10.48
N GLY A 259 8.45 -3.18 -10.99
CA GLY A 259 8.41 -2.82 -12.41
C GLY A 259 7.09 -2.20 -12.88
N GLN A 260 6.26 -1.72 -11.96
CA GLN A 260 5.00 -1.04 -12.29
C GLN A 260 5.24 0.35 -12.92
N SER A 261 4.52 0.65 -13.98
CA SER A 261 4.52 1.93 -14.71
C SER A 261 3.13 2.24 -15.27
N ALA A 262 2.96 3.33 -16.02
CA ALA A 262 1.68 3.63 -16.68
C ALA A 262 1.25 2.59 -17.72
N THR A 263 2.19 1.82 -18.27
CA THR A 263 1.92 0.82 -19.32
C THR A 263 2.15 -0.61 -18.85
N GLU A 264 2.84 -0.79 -17.72
CA GLU A 264 3.19 -2.09 -17.17
C GLU A 264 2.55 -2.27 -15.79
N LYS A 265 1.78 -3.34 -15.60
CA LYS A 265 1.16 -3.67 -14.30
C LYS A 265 2.22 -3.90 -13.20
N GLY A 266 3.42 -4.33 -13.61
CA GLY A 266 4.45 -4.87 -12.74
C GLY A 266 4.16 -6.33 -12.34
N ARG A 267 5.02 -6.89 -11.49
CA ARG A 267 4.89 -8.24 -10.95
C ARG A 267 4.75 -8.20 -9.44
N PRO A 268 3.88 -9.02 -8.84
CA PRO A 268 3.83 -9.11 -7.38
C PRO A 268 5.18 -9.56 -6.84
N ARG A 269 5.54 -9.10 -5.65
CA ARG A 269 6.64 -9.65 -4.86
C ARG A 269 6.13 -10.34 -3.59
N PRO A 270 6.93 -11.18 -2.94
CA PRO A 270 6.61 -11.68 -1.60
C PRO A 270 6.27 -10.50 -0.65
N PRO A 271 5.26 -10.65 0.23
CA PRO A 271 4.57 -11.88 0.58
C PRO A 271 3.30 -12.14 -0.24
N LEU A 272 3.09 -11.53 -1.42
CA LEU A 272 1.90 -11.76 -2.25
C LEU A 272 2.02 -12.99 -3.16
N CYS A 273 3.23 -13.46 -3.34
CA CYS A 273 3.57 -14.55 -4.22
C CYS A 273 4.77 -15.30 -3.68
N HIS A 274 5.09 -16.42 -4.31
CA HIS A 274 6.34 -17.15 -4.13
C HIS A 274 7.00 -17.44 -5.49
N TYR A 275 8.30 -17.65 -5.48
CA TYR A 275 9.02 -18.26 -6.58
C TYR A 275 8.99 -19.78 -6.41
N ASP A 276 8.59 -20.49 -7.47
CA ASP A 276 8.67 -21.94 -7.52
C ASP A 276 10.14 -22.36 -7.34
N GLY A 277 10.43 -23.10 -6.28
CA GLY A 277 11.75 -23.68 -6.06
C GLY A 277 12.06 -24.69 -7.16
N ARG A 278 13.16 -24.48 -7.89
CA ARG A 278 13.95 -25.59 -8.42
C ARG A 278 14.91 -26.08 -7.34
#